data_AF-A0A183Q693-F1
#
_entry.id   AF-A0A183Q693-F1
#
_cell.length_a   1.000
_cell.length_b   1.000
_cell.length_c   1.000
_cell.angle_alpha   90.00
_cell.angle_beta   90.00
_cell.angle_gamma   90.00
#
_symmetry.space_group_name_H-M   'P 1'
#
loop_
_entity.id
_entity.type
_entity.pdbx_description
1 polymer ?
#
loop_
_entity_poly.entity_id
_entity_poly.type
_entity_poly.pdbx_seq_one_letter_code
_entity_poly.pdbx_strand_id
1 'polypeptide(L)' 'MLSNDLELPFSEVIDWNRAVIWADERLPLLLPLNLRRISSHQIIQYRQQVMFLWHTYLSSIESIVLTTLEVNISF' A
#
# COMPACT_ATOMS: atom_id res chain seq x y z
N MET A 1 1.71 -9.94 0.20
CA MET A 1 0.39 -10.27 0.76
C MET A 1 0.33 -9.62 2.11
N LEU A 2 -0.75 -8.91 2.40
CA LEU A 2 -1.02 -8.37 3.72
C LEU A 2 -2.08 -9.29 4.32
N SER A 3 -1.90 -9.70 5.58
CA SER A 3 -2.88 -10.50 6.29
C SER A 3 -4.19 -9.73 6.41
N ASN A 4 -5.32 -10.43 6.48
CA ASN A 4 -6.64 -9.81 6.57
C ASN A 4 -6.79 -8.86 7.79
N ASP A 5 -5.98 -9.06 8.83
CA ASP A 5 -6.00 -8.28 10.07
C ASP A 5 -4.97 -7.14 10.11
N LEU A 6 -4.24 -6.90 9.01
CA LEU A 6 -3.28 -5.81 8.97
C LEU A 6 -3.96 -4.47 8.65
N GLU A 7 -3.99 -3.59 9.63
CA GLU A 7 -4.32 -2.19 9.43
C GLU A 7 -3.13 -1.45 8.81
N LEU A 8 -3.35 -0.80 7.67
CA LEU A 8 -2.29 -0.09 6.97
C LEU A 8 -2.14 1.35 7.51
N PRO A 9 -0.91 1.84 7.67
CA PRO A 9 -0.69 3.18 8.21
C PRO A 9 -1.31 4.23 7.30
N PHE A 10 -1.89 5.25 7.92
CA PHE A 10 -2.48 6.41 7.22
C PHE A 10 -3.55 6.01 6.20
N SER A 11 -4.34 4.97 6.49
CA SER A 11 -5.44 4.52 5.61
C SER A 11 -6.53 5.58 5.43
N GLU A 12 -6.52 6.63 6.25
CA GLU A 12 -7.37 7.81 6.15
C GLU A 12 -6.98 8.70 4.96
N VAL A 13 -5.73 8.64 4.50
CA VAL A 13 -5.18 9.51 3.44
C VAL A 13 -4.65 8.71 2.26
N ILE A 14 -4.10 7.52 2.51
CA ILE A 14 -3.53 6.64 1.49
C ILE A 14 -4.60 5.65 1.00
N ASP A 15 -4.97 5.76 -0.28
CA ASP A 15 -5.78 4.75 -0.96
C ASP A 15 -4.91 3.52 -1.31
N TRP A 16 -4.79 2.60 -0.36
CA TRP A 16 -4.00 1.40 -0.49
C TRP A 16 -4.48 0.46 -1.61
N ASN A 17 -5.75 0.52 -2.02
CA ASN A 17 -6.27 -0.30 -3.12
C ASN A 17 -5.57 -0.05 -4.45
N ARG A 18 -4.88 1.09 -4.59
CA ARG A 18 -4.11 1.45 -5.78
C ARG A 18 -2.63 1.05 -5.69
N ALA A 19 -2.15 0.75 -4.50
CA ALA A 19 -0.72 0.55 -4.23
C ALA A 19 -0.38 -0.89 -3.83
N VAL A 20 -1.36 -1.68 -3.37
CA VAL A 20 -1.14 -3.06 -2.92
C VAL A 20 -1.95 -4.06 -3.73
N ILE A 21 -1.45 -5.29 -3.73
CA ILE A 21 -2.18 -6.45 -4.24
C ILE A 21 -2.77 -7.18 -3.04
N TRP A 22 -4.09 -7.08 -2.89
CA TRP A 22 -4.84 -7.83 -1.90
C TRP A 22 -4.89 -9.30 -2.29
N ALA A 23 -4.74 -10.18 -1.31
CA ALA A 23 -4.84 -11.61 -1.54
C ALA A 23 -5.37 -12.31 -0.30
N ASP A 24 -6.30 -13.23 -0.53
CA ASP A 24 -6.90 -14.02 0.54
C ASP A 24 -5.86 -14.98 1.13
N GLU A 25 -5.54 -14.78 2.42
CA GLU A 25 -4.60 -15.61 3.16
C GLU A 25 -5.04 -17.08 3.26
N ARG A 26 -6.33 -17.35 3.07
CA ARG A 26 -6.91 -18.70 3.06
C ARG A 26 -6.65 -19.44 1.75
N LEU A 27 -6.19 -18.75 0.71
CA LEU A 27 -5.97 -19.28 -0.64
C LEU A 27 -4.53 -19.10 -1.14
N PRO A 28 -3.50 -19.52 -0.37
CA PRO A 28 -2.10 -19.27 -0.71
C PRO A 28 -1.66 -19.95 -2.02
N LEU A 29 -2.28 -21.09 -2.37
CA LEU A 29 -2.00 -21.82 -3.62
C LEU A 29 -2.45 -21.06 -4.87
N LEU A 30 -3.44 -20.17 -4.76
CA LEU A 30 -3.94 -19.38 -5.89
C LEU A 30 -3.12 -18.10 -6.11
N LEU A 31 -2.40 -17.64 -5.10
CA LEU A 31 -1.61 -16.41 -5.19
C LEU A 31 -0.62 -16.41 -6.37
N PRO A 32 0.22 -17.45 -6.58
CA PRO A 32 1.18 -17.44 -7.68
C PRO A 32 0.51 -17.41 -9.05
N LEU A 33 -0.72 -17.92 -9.16
CA LEU A 33 -1.49 -17.88 -10.41
C LEU A 33 -2.02 -16.48 -10.67
N ASN A 34 -2.54 -15.82 -9.63
CA ASN A 34 -3.04 -14.44 -9.73
C ASN A 34 -1.93 -13.44 -10.01
N LEU A 35 -0.76 -13.57 -9.37
CA LEU A 35 0.38 -12.68 -9.60
C LEU A 35 0.93 -12.77 -11.02
N ARG A 36 0.90 -13.97 -11.65
CA ARG A 36 1.32 -14.15 -13.05
C ARG A 36 0.44 -13.41 -14.06
N ARG A 37 -0.79 -13.03 -13.68
CA ARG A 37 -1.71 -12.27 -14.54
C ARG A 37 -1.40 -10.78 -14.55
N ILE A 38 -0.51 -10.32 -13.68
CA ILE A 38 -0.07 -8.92 -13.62
C ILE A 38 0.94 -8.70 -14.73
N SER A 39 0.62 -7.78 -15.63
CA SER A 39 1.50 -7.40 -16.74
C SER A 39 2.71 -6.61 -16.27
N SER A 40 3.79 -6.64 -17.04
CA SER A 40 5.00 -5.85 -16.77
C SER A 40 4.72 -4.35 -16.63
N HIS A 41 3.78 -3.82 -17.41
CA HIS A 41 3.35 -2.42 -17.30
C HIS A 41 2.73 -2.12 -15.93
N GLN A 42 1.81 -2.98 -15.47
CA GLN A 42 1.21 -2.85 -14.14
C GLN A 42 2.26 -2.95 -13.04
N ILE A 43 3.26 -3.83 -13.18
CA ILE A 43 4.37 -3.92 -12.22
C ILE A 43 5.13 -2.59 -12.11
N ILE A 44 5.41 -1.93 -13.24
CA ILE A 44 6.08 -0.62 -13.24
C ILE A 44 5.20 0.43 -12.56
N GLN A 45 3.90 0.47 -12.87
CA GLN A 45 2.96 1.39 -12.23
C GLN A 45 2.89 1.18 -10.71
N TYR A 46 2.81 -0.07 -10.24
CA TYR A 46 2.82 -0.38 -8.82
C TYR A 46 4.11 0.09 -8.15
N ARG A 47 5.27 -0.12 -8.79
CA ARG A 47 6.55 0.38 -8.25
C ARG A 47 6.58 1.89 -8.14
N GLN A 48 6.10 2.60 -9.17
CA GLN A 48 6.02 4.06 -9.14
C GLN A 48 5.09 4.55 -8.02
N GLN A 49 3.94 3.91 -7.86
CA GLN A 49 2.98 4.24 -6.80
C GLN A 49 3.59 4.04 -5.41
N VAL A 50 4.25 2.90 -5.18
CA VAL A 50 4.91 2.62 -3.89
C VAL A 50 6.04 3.61 -3.62
N MET A 51 6.86 3.94 -4.62
CA MET A 51 7.92 4.93 -4.47
C MET A 51 7.36 6.31 -4.12
N PHE A 52 6.29 6.73 -4.79
CA PHE A 52 5.60 7.98 -4.47
C PHE A 52 5.13 7.99 -3.01
N LEU A 53 4.35 6.98 -2.60
CA LEU A 53 3.84 6.88 -1.23
C LEU A 53 4.96 6.85 -0.18
N TRP A 54 6.05 6.13 -0.46
CA TRP A 54 7.22 6.10 0.41
C TRP A 54 7.81 7.49 0.59
N HIS A 55 8.12 8.18 -0.51
CA HIS A 55 8.72 9.51 -0.46
C HIS A 55 7.84 10.54 0.25
N THR A 56 6.53 10.49 0.01
CA THR A 56 5.59 11.46 0.57
C THR A 56 5.32 11.24 2.06
N TYR A 57 5.08 9.99 2.48
CA TYR A 57 4.51 9.73 3.81
C TYR A 57 5.46 8.97 4.75
N LEU A 58 6.33 8.10 4.23
CA LEU A 58 7.03 7.08 5.03
C LEU A 58 8.56 7.20 5.03
N SER A 59 9.13 8.15 4.30
CA SER A 59 10.56 8.22 4.04
C SER A 59 11.41 8.71 5.22
N SER A 60 10.81 9.36 6.21
CA SER A 60 11.48 9.79 7.44
C SER A 60 10.53 9.83 8.64
N ILE A 61 11.09 9.92 9.85
CA ILE A 61 10.28 10.14 11.06
C ILE A 61 9.51 11.45 10.95
N GLU A 62 10.13 12.50 10.39
CA GLU A 62 9.48 13.79 10.16
C GLU A 62 8.26 13.65 9.23
N SER A 63 8.39 12.94 8.10
CA SER A 63 7.26 12.73 7.18
C SER A 63 6.12 11.97 7.86
N ILE A 64 6.45 10.95 8.66
CA ILE A 64 5.48 10.14 9.41
C ILE A 64 4.73 11.01 10.43
N VAL A 65 5.46 11.83 11.20
CA VAL A 65 4.87 12.72 12.22
C VAL A 65 3.99 13.77 11.56
N LEU A 66 4.44 14.41 10.48
CA LEU A 66 3.65 15.39 9.74
C LEU A 66 2.35 14.78 9.20
N THR A 67 2.44 13.60 8.58
CA THR A 67 1.25 12.87 8.08
C THR A 67 0.26 12.57 9.21
N THR A 68 0.75 12.16 10.37
CA THR A 68 -0.09 11.89 11.55
C THR A 68 -0.83 13.14 12.03
N LEU A 69 -0.16 14.30 12.02
CA LEU A 69 -0.76 15.57 12.41
C LEU A 69 -1.82 16.03 11.39
N GLU A 70 -1.54 15.90 10.09
CA GLU A 70 -2.52 16.21 9.04
C GLU A 70 -3.81 15.40 9.17
N VAL A 71 -3.69 14.10 9.46
CA VAL A 71 -4.85 13.23 9.72
C VAL A 71 -5.65 13.74 10.89
N ASN A 72 -5.01 14.05 12.02
CA ASN A 72 -5.70 14.44 13.25
C ASN A 72 -6.40 15.82 13.14
N ILE A 73 -5.83 16.76 12.39
CA ILE A 73 -6.39 18.11 12.20
C ILE A 73 -7.58 18.10 11.21
N SER A 74 -7.70 17.08 10.36
CA SER A 74 -8.72 16.99 9.32
C SER A 74 -10.04 16.34 9.77
N PHE A 75 -10.18 16.00 11.06
CA PHE A 75 -11.41 15.51 11.72
C PHE A 75 -11.96 16.55 12.70
#